data_AF-A0A0J6WX19-F1
#
_entry.id   AF-A0A0J6WX19-F1
#
_cell.length_a   1.000
_cell.length_b   1.000
_cell.length_c   1.000
_cell.angle_alpha   90.00
_cell.angle_beta   90.00
_cell.angle_gamma   90.00
#
_symmetry.space_group_name_H-M   'P 1'
#
loop_
_entity.id
_entity.type
_entity.pdbx_description
1 polymer ?
#
loop_
_entity_poly.entity_id
_entity_poly.type
_entity_poly.pdbx_seq_one_letter_code
_entity_poly.pdbx_strand_id
1 'polypeptide(L)' 'MNEQLSNHTLEANKLQAEARSISQEQLQHEVDYVRAQHILQSLFHKGLLSADEFSKITAVNRKTFSPVLAAILPSIP' A
#
# COMPACT_ATOMS: atom_id res chain seq x y z
N MET A 1 -40.05 11.57 -17.63
CA MET A 1 -39.18 12.31 -16.69
C MET A 1 -38.49 11.41 -15.64
N ASN A 2 -38.56 10.08 -15.74
CA ASN A 2 -38.00 9.16 -14.72
C ASN A 2 -36.82 8.30 -15.22
N GLU A 3 -36.55 8.24 -16.53
CA GLU A 3 -35.45 7.42 -17.07
C GLU A 3 -34.08 8.11 -16.95
N GLN A 4 -34.02 9.45 -17.08
CA GLN A 4 -32.77 10.20 -16.95
C GLN A 4 -32.21 10.21 -15.52
N LEU A 5 -33.07 10.18 -14.50
CA LEU A 5 -32.67 10.09 -13.08
C LEU A 5 -32.13 8.69 -12.73
N SER A 6 -32.66 7.64 -13.35
CA SER A 6 -32.24 6.24 -13.16
C SER A 6 -30.82 6.00 -13.72
N ASN A 7 -30.56 6.49 -14.94
CA ASN A 7 -29.27 6.30 -15.59
C ASN A 7 -28.14 7.07 -14.91
N HIS A 8 -28.40 8.28 -14.40
CA HIS A 8 -27.39 9.05 -13.67
C HIS A 8 -27.01 8.39 -12.33
N THR A 9 -27.94 7.68 -11.70
CA THR A 9 -27.72 6.93 -10.45
C THR A 9 -26.92 5.65 -10.69
N LEU A 10 -27.12 4.98 -11.83
CA LEU A 10 -26.36 3.80 -12.25
C LEU A 10 -24.92 4.15 -12.63
N GLU A 11 -24.71 5.24 -13.38
CA GLU A 11 -23.37 5.72 -13.73
C GLU A 11 -22.58 6.16 -12.50
N ALA A 12 -23.21 6.86 -11.56
CA ALA A 12 -22.56 7.24 -10.30
C ALA A 12 -22.16 6.03 -9.45
N ASN A 13 -23.00 4.99 -9.37
CA ASN A 13 -22.66 3.75 -8.66
C ASN A 13 -21.58 2.94 -9.37
N LYS A 14 -21.57 2.92 -10.70
CA LYS A 14 -20.53 2.24 -11.50
C LYS A 14 -19.19 2.94 -11.34
N LEU A 15 -19.16 4.27 -11.40
CA LEU A 15 -17.97 5.08 -11.11
C LEU A 15 -17.50 4.93 -9.66
N GLN A 16 -18.41 4.75 -8.69
CA GLN A 16 -18.07 4.54 -7.28
C GLN A 16 -17.60 3.11 -6.98
N ALA A 17 -18.10 2.10 -7.71
CA ALA A 17 -17.62 0.73 -7.68
C ALA A 17 -16.24 0.59 -8.36
N GLU A 18 -16.03 1.30 -9.47
CA GLU A 18 -14.73 1.48 -10.12
C GLU A 18 -13.75 2.27 -9.23
N ALA A 19 -14.26 3.11 -8.32
CA ALA A 19 -13.42 3.96 -7.47
C ALA A 19 -12.63 3.23 -6.37
N ARG A 20 -12.93 1.98 -5.95
CA ARG A 20 -12.14 1.30 -4.89
C ARG A 20 -12.13 -0.24 -4.91
N SER A 21 -11.96 -0.88 -6.08
CA SER A 21 -11.46 -2.27 -6.04
C SER A 21 -9.93 -2.26 -5.98
N ILE A 22 -9.36 -2.57 -4.81
CA ILE A 22 -7.92 -2.84 -4.71
C ILE A 22 -7.64 -4.10 -5.53
N SER A 23 -6.70 -4.02 -6.49
CA SER A 23 -6.33 -5.18 -7.30
C SER A 23 -5.63 -6.24 -6.45
N GLN A 24 -5.67 -7.50 -6.89
CA GLN A 24 -4.96 -8.58 -6.20
C GLN A 24 -3.44 -8.31 -6.14
N GLU A 25 -2.87 -7.73 -7.19
CA GLU A 25 -1.47 -7.31 -7.22
C GLU A 25 -1.19 -6.24 -6.16
N GLN A 26 -2.07 -5.25 -6.03
CA GLN A 26 -1.90 -4.24 -5.00
C GLN A 26 -2.00 -4.85 -3.59
N LEU A 27 -2.92 -5.79 -3.35
CA LEU A 27 -2.98 -6.53 -2.08
C LEU A 27 -1.70 -7.31 -1.81
N GLN A 28 -1.14 -7.96 -2.84
CA GLN A 28 0.10 -8.71 -2.74
C GLN A 28 1.27 -7.80 -2.36
N HIS A 29 1.33 -6.61 -2.96
CA HIS A 29 2.33 -5.60 -2.64
C HIS A 29 2.26 -5.11 -1.20
N GLU A 30 1.05 -4.97 -0.62
CA GLU A 30 0.91 -4.66 0.82
C GLU A 30 1.52 -5.76 1.70
N VAL A 31 1.20 -7.03 1.40
CA VAL A 31 1.69 -8.19 2.16
C VAL A 31 3.21 -8.32 2.05
N ASP A 32 3.75 -8.15 0.85
CA ASP A 32 5.18 -8.27 0.60
C ASP A 32 5.97 -7.15 1.27
N TYR A 33 5.43 -5.92 1.28
CA TYR A 33 6.03 -4.81 2.02
C TYR A 33 6.12 -5.12 3.53
N VAL A 34 5.02 -5.58 4.14
CA VAL A 34 5.02 -5.93 5.58
C VAL A 34 6.00 -7.05 5.88
N ARG A 35 6.08 -8.08 5.02
CA ARG A 35 7.04 -9.17 5.17
C ARG A 35 8.47 -8.67 5.08
N ALA A 36 8.79 -7.86 4.08
CA ALA A 36 10.13 -7.28 3.91
C ALA A 36 10.52 -6.44 5.12
N GLN A 37 9.59 -5.65 5.67
CA GLN A 37 9.87 -4.81 6.84
C GLN A 37 10.14 -5.64 8.11
N HIS A 38 9.40 -6.73 8.35
CA HIS A 38 9.65 -7.63 9.49
C HIS A 38 11.04 -8.29 9.40
N ILE A 39 11.45 -8.71 8.20
CA ILE A 39 12.79 -9.26 7.98
C ILE A 39 13.83 -8.18 8.27
N LEU A 40 13.64 -6.97 7.74
CA LEU A 40 14.55 -5.86 7.89
C LEU A 40 14.73 -5.44 9.37
N GLN A 41 13.63 -5.37 10.13
CA GLN A 41 13.66 -5.13 11.57
C GLN A 41 14.41 -6.22 12.32
N SER A 42 14.21 -7.49 11.94
CA SER A 42 14.94 -8.60 12.56
C SER A 42 16.45 -8.53 12.32
N LEU A 43 16.87 -8.10 11.12
CA LEU A 43 18.29 -7.90 10.81
C LEU A 43 18.88 -6.74 11.60
N PHE A 44 18.15 -5.63 11.70
CA PHE A 44 18.56 -4.46 12.48
C PHE A 44 18.69 -4.77 13.98
N HIS A 45 17.69 -5.41 14.59
CA HIS A 45 17.76 -5.78 16.01
C HIS A 45 18.87 -6.79 16.33
N LYS A 46 19.30 -7.58 15.34
CA LYS A 46 20.47 -8.48 15.47
C LYS A 46 21.81 -7.77 15.28
N GLY A 47 21.80 -6.45 15.05
CA GLY A 47 23.01 -5.67 14.79
C GLY A 47 23.67 -5.95 13.44
N LEU A 48 22.94 -6.57 12.51
CA LEU A 48 23.45 -6.89 11.17
C LEU A 48 23.34 -5.72 10.20
N LEU A 49 22.62 -4.66 10.58
CA LEU A 49 22.45 -3.44 9.82
C LEU A 49 22.65 -2.24 10.74
N SER A 50 23.29 -1.20 10.22
CA SER A 50 23.27 0.13 10.82
C SER A 50 21.91 0.80 10.63
N ALA A 51 21.64 1.86 11.41
CA ALA A 51 20.42 2.65 11.27
C ALA A 51 20.29 3.33 9.90
N ASP A 52 21.44 3.73 9.30
CA ASP A 52 21.49 4.30 7.97
C ASP A 52 21.13 3.27 6.88
N GLU A 53 21.69 2.06 6.96
CA GLU A 53 21.34 0.97 6.04
C GLU A 53 19.87 0.57 6.18
N PHE A 54 19.37 0.45 7.41
CA PHE A 54 17.95 0.19 7.68
C PHE A 54 17.04 1.23 7.02
N SER A 55 17.38 2.52 7.16
CA SER A 55 16.62 3.63 6.58
C SER A 55 16.64 3.61 5.05
N LYS A 56 17.81 3.36 4.45
CA LYS A 56 17.97 3.26 2.99
C LYS A 56 17.17 2.09 2.41
N ILE A 57 17.24 0.91 3.04
CA ILE A 57 16.50 -0.27 2.57
C ILE A 57 14.99 -0.05 2.75
N THR A 58 14.55 0.56 3.86
CA THR A 58 13.14 0.91 4.06
C THR A 58 12.62 1.83 2.96
N ALA A 59 13.40 2.84 2.55
CA ALA A 59 13.05 3.72 1.44
C ALA A 59 12.96 2.99 0.10
N VAL A 60 13.86 2.05 -0.16
CA VAL A 60 13.82 1.20 -1.37
C VAL A 60 12.58 0.30 -1.35
N ASN A 61 12.31 -0.41 -0.25
CA ASN A 61 11.12 -1.26 -0.11
C ASN A 61 9.83 -0.48 -0.37
N ARG A 62 9.70 0.74 0.18
CA ARG A 62 8.52 1.59 -0.05
C ARG A 62 8.33 1.94 -1.53
N LYS A 63 9.42 2.17 -2.27
CA LYS A 63 9.37 2.43 -3.72
C LYS A 63 9.05 1.16 -4.52
N THR A 64 9.68 0.04 -4.18
CA THR A 64 9.55 -1.24 -4.89
C THR A 64 8.15 -1.81 -4.77
N PHE A 65 7.61 -1.88 -3.56
CA PHE A 65 6.30 -2.44 -3.33
C PHE A 65 5.19 -1.41 -3.62
N SER A 66 5.49 -0.11 -3.57
CA SER A 66 4.50 0.97 -3.70
C SER A 66 3.18 0.69 -2.91
N PRO A 67 3.27 0.28 -1.64
CA PRO A 67 2.10 -0.06 -0.84
C PRO A 67 1.28 1.21 -0.56
N VAL A 68 -0.02 1.14 -0.84
CA VAL A 68 -0.99 2.22 -0.61
C VAL A 68 -1.06 2.56 0.87
N LEU A 69 -0.93 1.56 1.76
CA LEU A 69 -1.00 1.78 3.20
C LEU A 69 0.27 2.41 3.79
N ALA A 70 1.39 2.46 3.07
CA ALA A 70 2.59 3.14 3.59
C ALA A 70 2.42 4.65 3.70
N ALA A 71 1.41 5.26 3.07
CA ALA A 71 1.09 6.68 3.28
C ALA A 71 0.55 6.96 4.69
N ILE A 72 -0.07 5.97 5.33
CA ILE A 72 -0.68 6.07 6.67
C ILE A 72 0.09 5.29 7.74
N LEU A 73 0.99 4.40 7.35
CA LEU A 73 1.93 3.78 8.29
C LEU A 73 2.89 4.85 8.84
N PRO A 74 3.12 4.90 10.15
CA PRO A 74 4.09 5.81 10.73
C PRO A 74 5.47 5.52 10.14
N SER A 75 6.23 6.59 9.85
CA SER A 75 7.66 6.45 9.56
C SER A 75 8.29 5.71 10.72
N ILE A 76 8.81 4.51 10.44
CA ILE A 76 9.50 3.71 11.45
C ILE A 76 10.76 4.51 11.83
N PRO A 77 10.94 4.84 13.12
CA PRO A 77 12.07 5.63 13.61
C PRO A 77 13.41 4.92 13.43
#